data_AF-A0A074T9K6-F1
#
_entry.id   AF-A0A074T9K6-F1
#
_cell.length_a   1.000
_cell.length_b   1.000
_cell.length_c   1.000
_cell.angle_alpha   90.00
_cell.angle_beta   90.00
_cell.angle_gamma   90.00
#
_symmetry.space_group_name_H-M   'P 1'
#
loop_
_entity.id
_entity.type
_entity.pdbx_description
1 polymer ?
#
loop_
_entity_poly.entity_id
_entity_poly.type
_entity_poly.pdbx_seq_one_letter_code
_entity_poly.pdbx_strand_id
1 'polypeptide(L)'
;MAELHLGQVVEYHGDPLIEGPDAVVHHRHGALLIEDGKIAAVGPAQSLRAAHPEVPVTDHGAHLLSPGFIDAHVHYPQTAIIASWGKRLIDWLNSYTFPEETRFADAGYARDVAGRYLDLALANGTTSACSFCTIHPESVDALFEAAQARGMRMLAGRTCMDRNAPDGLRDTAQSAYDQSKALLERWHGTDRLSYVITPRFSPTSSPEQLSALGALWAEHPDCLMQTHLSEQTDEVAWVRDLYPQARDYLDTYEAHGLLGENALYGHAIHLEPREAARIAEIGAALIHCPTSNSFIGSGLFDWPQRQAERPRIG
;
A
#
# COMPACT_ATOMS: atom_id res chain seq x y z
N MET A 1 -13.26 -26.26 5.62
CA MET A 1 -14.48 -26.55 6.41
C MET A 1 -15.47 -25.42 6.19
N ALA A 2 -16.77 -25.73 6.14
CA ALA A 2 -17.80 -24.71 5.96
C ALA A 2 -18.19 -24.08 7.31
N GLU A 3 -18.40 -22.77 7.32
CA GLU A 3 -18.81 -21.99 8.50
C GLU A 3 -19.89 -20.98 8.10
N LEU A 4 -20.90 -20.79 8.96
CA LEU A 4 -21.96 -19.82 8.74
C LEU A 4 -21.89 -18.72 9.81
N HIS A 5 -21.64 -17.49 9.37
CA HIS A 5 -21.65 -16.31 10.25
C HIS A 5 -22.95 -15.53 10.10
N LEU A 6 -23.65 -15.26 11.20
CA LEU A 6 -24.86 -14.44 11.22
C LEU A 6 -24.57 -13.05 11.78
N GLY A 7 -25.30 -12.04 11.32
CA GLY A 7 -25.22 -10.68 11.84
C GLY A 7 -25.90 -9.68 10.90
N GLN A 8 -25.51 -8.41 11.01
CA GLN A 8 -25.79 -7.44 9.95
C GLN A 8 -24.70 -7.57 8.88
N VAL A 9 -25.03 -7.83 7.61
CA VAL A 9 -24.02 -8.00 6.55
C VAL A 9 -24.11 -6.86 5.55
N VAL A 10 -22.97 -6.25 5.23
CA VAL A 10 -22.84 -5.30 4.12
C VAL A 10 -22.22 -6.01 2.93
N GLU A 11 -22.90 -5.93 1.79
CA GLU A 11 -22.48 -6.50 0.52
C GLU A 11 -22.32 -5.37 -0.51
N TYR A 12 -21.21 -5.41 -1.26
CA TYR A 12 -20.88 -4.40 -2.27
C TYR A 12 -20.98 -5.05 -3.66
N HIS A 13 -21.81 -4.47 -4.53
CA HIS A 13 -21.99 -4.90 -5.93
C HIS A 13 -21.32 -3.95 -6.94
N GLY A 14 -20.82 -2.82 -6.46
CA GLY A 14 -20.18 -1.77 -7.25
C GLY A 14 -19.49 -0.74 -6.36
N ASP A 15 -19.01 0.35 -6.94
CA ASP A 15 -18.41 1.45 -6.20
C ASP A 15 -19.48 2.48 -5.80
N PRO A 16 -19.86 2.59 -4.51
CA PRO A 16 -20.90 3.53 -4.08
C PRO A 16 -20.52 5.01 -4.28
N LEU A 17 -19.24 5.32 -4.48
CA LEU A 17 -18.78 6.68 -4.76
C LEU A 17 -19.04 7.09 -6.22
N ILE A 18 -19.24 6.12 -7.11
CA ILE A 18 -19.53 6.33 -8.53
C ILE A 18 -21.00 6.01 -8.83
N GLU A 19 -21.48 4.86 -8.34
CA GLU A 19 -22.79 4.27 -8.66
C GLU A 19 -23.87 4.66 -7.65
N GLY A 20 -23.48 5.25 -6.51
CA GLY A 20 -24.39 5.67 -5.45
C GLY A 20 -24.72 4.56 -4.45
N PRO A 21 -25.62 4.84 -3.47
CA PRO A 21 -25.88 3.94 -2.36
C PRO A 21 -26.47 2.58 -2.76
N ASP A 22 -27.09 2.47 -3.94
CA ASP A 22 -27.68 1.22 -4.44
C ASP A 22 -26.62 0.16 -4.80
N ALA A 23 -25.35 0.56 -4.93
CA ALA A 23 -24.22 -0.37 -5.08
C ALA A 23 -23.93 -1.17 -3.79
N VAL A 24 -24.59 -0.85 -2.68
CA VAL A 24 -24.40 -1.46 -1.37
C VAL A 24 -25.71 -2.03 -0.84
N VAL A 25 -25.72 -3.31 -0.50
CA VAL A 25 -26.86 -3.98 0.12
C VAL A 25 -26.56 -4.20 1.60
N HIS A 26 -27.49 -3.77 2.46
CA HIS A 26 -27.44 -4.00 3.90
C HIS A 26 -28.45 -5.06 4.33
N HIS A 27 -27.98 -6.28 4.56
CA HIS A 27 -28.77 -7.37 5.11
C HIS A 27 -28.82 -7.22 6.65
N ARG A 28 -29.87 -6.58 7.18
CA ARG A 28 -30.06 -6.40 8.64
C ARG A 28 -30.10 -7.71 9.43
N HIS A 29 -30.53 -8.79 8.78
CA HIS A 29 -30.50 -10.16 9.31
C HIS A 29 -29.83 -11.05 8.27
N GLY A 30 -28.56 -10.76 8.01
CA GLY A 30 -27.74 -11.40 6.99
C GLY A 30 -26.94 -12.58 7.51
N ALA A 31 -26.39 -13.34 6.57
CA ALA A 31 -25.40 -14.36 6.83
C ALA A 31 -24.35 -14.44 5.72
N LEU A 32 -23.17 -14.90 6.11
CA LEU A 32 -22.04 -15.24 5.24
C LEU A 32 -21.76 -16.73 5.39
N LEU A 33 -21.87 -17.49 4.30
CA LEU A 33 -21.35 -18.85 4.22
C LEU A 33 -19.90 -18.78 3.74
N ILE A 34 -18.98 -19.27 4.56
CA ILE A 34 -17.56 -19.37 4.24
C ILE A 34 -17.21 -20.83 4.01
N GLU A 35 -16.54 -21.11 2.89
CA GLU A 35 -15.99 -22.43 2.58
C GLU A 35 -14.51 -22.26 2.21
N ASP A 36 -13.64 -22.96 2.95
CA ASP A 36 -12.19 -22.98 2.70
C ASP A 36 -11.57 -21.57 2.58
N GLY A 37 -12.00 -20.67 3.47
CA GLY A 37 -11.52 -19.29 3.55
C GLY A 37 -12.08 -18.35 2.47
N LYS A 38 -13.09 -18.79 1.70
CA LYS A 38 -13.74 -17.99 0.66
C LYS A 38 -15.23 -17.85 0.93
N ILE A 39 -15.81 -16.73 0.52
CA ILE A 39 -17.25 -16.51 0.58
C ILE A 39 -17.91 -17.40 -0.48
N ALA A 40 -18.75 -18.34 -0.04
CA ALA A 40 -19.53 -19.22 -0.90
C ALA A 40 -20.95 -18.65 -1.16
N ALA A 41 -21.53 -17.97 -0.17
CA ALA A 41 -22.82 -17.29 -0.33
C ALA A 41 -22.98 -16.13 0.67
N VAL A 42 -23.74 -15.12 0.25
CA VAL A 42 -24.21 -14.01 1.09
C VAL A 42 -25.72 -13.90 0.93
N GLY A 43 -26.43 -13.59 2.01
CA GLY A 43 -27.86 -13.31 1.91
C GLY A 43 -28.60 -13.38 3.24
N PRO A 44 -29.94 -13.52 3.21
CA PRO A 44 -30.74 -13.59 4.43
C PRO A 44 -30.37 -14.80 5.30
N ALA A 45 -30.20 -14.56 6.61
CA ALA A 45 -29.80 -15.58 7.58
C ALA A 45 -30.74 -16.80 7.59
N GLN A 46 -32.05 -16.57 7.50
CA GLN A 46 -33.03 -17.65 7.49
C GLN A 46 -32.86 -18.57 6.26
N SER A 47 -32.61 -17.99 5.09
CA SER A 47 -32.42 -18.73 3.85
C SER A 47 -31.16 -19.59 3.90
N LEU A 48 -30.02 -19.02 4.31
CA LEU A 48 -28.76 -19.76 4.37
C LEU A 48 -28.77 -20.82 5.48
N ARG A 49 -29.37 -20.56 6.64
CA ARG A 49 -29.55 -21.58 7.68
C ARG A 49 -30.39 -22.77 7.23
N ALA A 50 -31.47 -22.50 6.47
CA ALA A 50 -32.34 -23.57 5.96
C ALA A 50 -31.64 -24.41 4.87
N ALA A 51 -30.83 -23.77 4.02
CA ALA A 51 -30.06 -24.44 2.98
C ALA A 51 -28.86 -25.24 3.53
N HIS A 52 -28.31 -24.83 4.68
CA HIS A 52 -27.10 -25.40 5.27
C HIS A 52 -27.30 -25.78 6.75
N PRO A 53 -28.22 -26.71 7.09
CA PRO A 53 -28.60 -27.00 8.48
C PRO A 53 -27.49 -27.64 9.33
N GLU A 54 -26.53 -28.31 8.68
CA GLU A 54 -25.42 -29.03 9.35
C GLU A 54 -24.16 -28.17 9.52
N VAL A 55 -24.14 -26.94 8.97
CA VAL A 55 -22.96 -26.07 9.02
C VAL A 55 -22.89 -25.38 10.39
N PRO A 56 -21.72 -25.38 11.08
CA PRO A 56 -21.53 -24.66 12.33
C PRO A 56 -21.86 -23.18 12.20
N VAL A 57 -22.61 -22.67 13.18
CA VAL A 57 -23.10 -21.29 13.18
C VAL A 57 -22.37 -20.46 14.23
N THR A 58 -21.86 -19.29 13.83
CA THR A 58 -21.41 -18.23 14.73
C THR A 58 -22.34 -17.03 14.58
N ASP A 59 -23.06 -16.67 15.65
CA ASP A 59 -23.98 -15.53 15.64
C ASP A 59 -23.33 -14.30 16.28
N HIS A 60 -23.09 -13.27 15.48
CA HIS A 60 -22.51 -12.00 15.91
C HIS A 60 -23.56 -11.00 16.40
N GLY A 61 -24.84 -11.39 16.45
CA GLY A 61 -25.95 -10.59 16.96
C GLY A 61 -26.14 -9.30 16.16
N ALA A 62 -26.06 -8.16 16.85
CA ALA A 62 -26.26 -6.85 16.25
C ALA A 62 -24.99 -6.26 15.60
N HIS A 63 -23.86 -6.97 15.59
CA HIS A 63 -22.64 -6.46 14.97
C HIS A 63 -22.76 -6.41 13.43
N LEU A 64 -22.03 -5.46 12.85
CA LEU A 64 -21.88 -5.31 11.40
C LEU A 64 -20.69 -6.13 10.92
N LEU A 65 -20.96 -7.08 10.03
CA LEU A 65 -19.98 -7.81 9.25
C LEU A 65 -19.70 -7.02 7.97
N SER A 66 -18.50 -6.46 7.90
CA SER A 66 -17.98 -5.69 6.77
C SER A 66 -16.77 -6.41 6.17
N PRO A 67 -16.46 -6.20 4.88
CA PRO A 67 -15.12 -6.49 4.36
C PRO A 67 -14.06 -5.85 5.26
N GLY A 68 -12.94 -6.56 5.46
CA GLY A 68 -11.80 -6.02 6.18
C GLY A 68 -11.18 -4.85 5.43
N PHE A 69 -10.63 -3.88 6.16
CA PHE A 69 -10.06 -2.68 5.56
C PHE A 69 -8.78 -2.99 4.77
N ILE A 70 -8.56 -2.19 3.73
CA ILE A 70 -7.38 -2.24 2.88
C ILE A 70 -6.59 -0.96 3.13
N ASP A 71 -5.35 -1.10 3.59
CA ASP A 71 -4.41 0.01 3.76
C ASP A 71 -3.45 0.05 2.55
N ALA A 72 -3.71 0.94 1.60
CA ALA A 72 -2.99 0.93 0.33
C ALA A 72 -1.62 1.65 0.37
N HIS A 73 -1.23 2.27 1.49
CA HIS A 73 0.08 2.92 1.61
C HIS A 73 0.52 3.05 3.08
N VAL A 74 1.45 2.20 3.49
CA VAL A 74 1.95 2.20 4.87
C VAL A 74 3.43 1.88 4.96
N HIS A 75 4.11 2.51 5.92
CA HIS A 75 5.50 2.19 6.24
C HIS A 75 5.54 1.39 7.54
N TYR A 76 5.50 0.05 7.45
CA TYR A 76 5.62 -0.78 8.64
C TYR A 76 6.91 -0.50 9.45
N PRO A 77 8.09 -0.17 8.85
CA PRO A 77 9.28 0.08 9.65
C PRO A 77 9.19 1.38 10.45
N GLN A 78 8.17 2.21 10.21
CA GLN A 78 7.96 3.48 10.92
C GLN A 78 6.97 3.34 12.08
N THR A 79 6.53 2.12 12.42
CA THR A 79 5.58 1.87 13.52
C THR A 79 6.03 2.48 14.86
N ALA A 80 7.33 2.46 15.15
CA ALA A 80 7.88 2.98 16.41
C ALA A 80 7.94 4.51 16.49
N ILE A 81 7.79 5.21 15.36
CA ILE A 81 7.92 6.68 15.28
C ILE A 81 6.59 7.39 14.99
N ILE A 82 5.48 6.65 14.93
CA ILE A 82 4.13 7.22 14.78
C ILE A 82 3.91 8.30 15.84
N ALA A 83 3.40 9.46 15.41
CA ALA A 83 3.14 10.62 16.25
C ALA A 83 4.37 11.25 16.94
N SER A 84 5.58 11.06 16.38
CA SER A 84 6.75 11.89 16.72
C SER A 84 6.48 13.38 16.47
N TRP A 85 7.23 14.28 17.11
CA TRP A 85 6.93 15.72 17.07
C TRP A 85 6.90 16.28 15.64
N GLY A 86 5.84 17.04 15.32
CA GLY A 86 5.54 17.54 13.97
C GLY A 86 6.71 18.27 13.31
N LYS A 87 7.10 17.81 12.13
CA LYS A 87 8.14 18.35 11.25
C LYS A 87 7.63 18.30 9.81
N ARG A 88 8.19 19.14 8.93
CA ARG A 88 7.99 19.02 7.47
C ARG A 88 8.68 17.76 6.94
N LEU A 89 8.34 17.30 5.74
CA LEU A 89 8.76 15.99 5.20
C LEU A 89 10.27 15.76 5.27
N ILE A 90 11.08 16.69 4.78
CA ILE A 90 12.55 16.52 4.73
C ILE A 90 13.15 16.43 6.14
N ASP A 91 12.68 17.26 7.07
CA ASP A 91 13.14 17.24 8.47
C ASP A 91 12.66 15.98 9.19
N TRP A 92 11.44 15.51 8.89
CA TRP A 92 10.88 14.27 9.41
C TRP A 92 11.73 13.06 8.97
N LEU A 93 12.05 12.99 7.67
CA LEU A 93 12.88 11.93 7.10
C LEU A 93 14.24 11.85 7.81
N ASN A 94 14.94 12.97 7.92
CA ASN A 94 16.26 13.03 8.51
C ASN A 94 16.27 12.83 10.04
N SER A 95 15.24 13.31 10.74
CA SER A 95 15.21 13.29 12.22
C SER A 95 14.69 11.98 12.80
N TYR A 96 13.75 11.31 12.12
CA TYR A 96 13.04 10.15 12.67
C TYR A 96 13.09 8.95 11.74
N THR A 97 12.73 9.13 10.48
CA THR A 97 12.55 8.01 9.55
C THR A 97 13.85 7.27 9.27
N PHE A 98 14.89 7.96 8.81
CA PHE A 98 16.15 7.31 8.48
C PHE A 98 16.85 6.69 9.71
N PRO A 99 16.91 7.35 10.88
CA PRO A 99 17.41 6.70 12.09
C PRO A 99 16.66 5.41 12.46
N GLU A 100 15.33 5.41 12.35
CA GLU A 100 14.52 4.23 12.67
C GLU A 100 14.70 3.11 11.64
N GLU A 101 14.62 3.42 10.35
CA GLU A 101 14.77 2.44 9.26
C GLU A 101 16.17 1.79 9.25
N THR A 102 17.21 2.47 9.72
CA THR A 102 18.57 1.90 9.84
C THR A 102 18.61 0.70 10.78
N ARG A 103 17.73 0.64 11.78
CA ARG A 103 17.70 -0.44 12.78
C ARG A 103 17.22 -1.77 12.20
N PHE A 104 16.60 -1.75 11.02
CA PHE A 104 16.07 -2.95 10.34
C PHE A 104 17.15 -3.80 9.67
N ALA A 105 18.43 -3.38 9.72
CA ALA A 105 19.56 -4.28 9.48
C ALA A 105 19.61 -5.44 10.49
N ASP A 106 19.04 -5.25 11.70
CA ASP A 106 18.85 -6.32 12.67
C ASP A 106 17.55 -7.08 12.37
N ALA A 107 17.68 -8.32 11.89
CA ALA A 107 16.54 -9.18 11.57
C ALA A 107 15.63 -9.49 12.79
N GLY A 108 16.18 -9.50 14.01
CA GLY A 108 15.41 -9.66 15.23
C GLY A 108 14.52 -8.45 15.50
N TYR A 109 15.08 -7.24 15.32
CA TYR A 109 14.31 -6.00 15.41
C TYR A 109 13.22 -5.92 14.34
N ALA A 110 13.57 -6.25 13.09
CA ALA A 110 12.62 -6.27 11.99
C ALA A 110 11.42 -7.20 12.27
N ARG A 111 11.66 -8.40 12.80
CA ARG A 111 10.62 -9.37 13.19
C ARG A 111 9.74 -8.87 14.32
N ASP A 112 10.31 -8.26 15.36
CA ASP A 112 9.55 -7.68 16.46
C ASP A 112 8.60 -6.57 15.99
N VAL A 113 9.11 -5.64 15.16
CA VAL A 113 8.28 -4.56 14.61
C VAL A 113 7.22 -5.07 13.64
N ALA A 114 7.55 -6.04 12.77
CA ALA A 114 6.58 -6.66 11.87
C ALA A 114 5.42 -7.32 12.64
N GLY A 115 5.72 -8.09 13.69
CA GLY A 115 4.71 -8.67 14.56
C GLY A 115 3.81 -7.62 15.20
N ARG A 116 4.41 -6.59 15.81
CA ARG A 116 3.68 -5.48 16.43
C ARG A 116 2.77 -4.75 15.43
N TYR A 117 3.29 -4.44 14.24
CA TYR A 117 2.53 -3.75 13.19
C TYR A 117 1.29 -4.56 12.78
N LEU A 118 1.46 -5.86 12.49
CA LEU A 118 0.34 -6.70 12.03
C LEU A 118 -0.70 -6.93 13.12
N ASP A 119 -0.29 -7.02 14.38
CA ASP A 119 -1.23 -7.11 15.52
C ASP A 119 -2.05 -5.82 15.64
N LEU A 120 -1.42 -4.65 15.46
CA LEU A 120 -2.11 -3.36 15.43
C LEU A 120 -3.06 -3.25 14.22
N ALA A 121 -2.62 -3.67 13.03
CA ALA A 121 -3.44 -3.64 11.82
C ALA A 121 -4.73 -4.47 11.99
N LEU A 122 -4.59 -5.72 12.45
CA LEU A 122 -5.74 -6.61 12.70
C LEU A 122 -6.65 -6.08 13.81
N ALA A 123 -6.09 -5.52 14.89
CA ALA A 123 -6.88 -4.93 15.97
C ALA A 123 -7.71 -3.72 15.52
N ASN A 124 -7.33 -3.07 14.40
CA ASN A 124 -8.07 -1.95 13.80
C ASN A 124 -8.87 -2.37 12.54
N GLY A 125 -8.97 -3.67 12.25
CA GLY A 125 -9.78 -4.20 11.15
C GLY A 125 -9.11 -4.19 9.77
N THR A 126 -7.84 -3.79 9.67
CA THR A 126 -7.06 -3.88 8.43
C THR A 126 -6.64 -5.32 8.19
N THR A 127 -7.10 -5.90 7.09
CA THR A 127 -6.81 -7.31 6.73
C THR A 127 -5.88 -7.44 5.54
N SER A 128 -5.71 -6.35 4.77
CA SER A 128 -4.76 -6.25 3.68
C SER A 128 -4.02 -4.93 3.71
N ALA A 129 -2.73 -4.93 3.37
CA ALA A 129 -1.95 -3.71 3.26
C ALA A 129 -0.92 -3.76 2.13
N CYS A 130 -0.56 -2.59 1.60
CA CYS A 130 0.57 -2.39 0.70
C CYS A 130 1.64 -1.57 1.43
N SER A 131 2.73 -2.24 1.81
CA SER A 131 3.73 -1.67 2.70
C SER A 131 5.08 -1.39 2.04
N PHE A 132 5.63 -0.23 2.34
CA PHE A 132 7.05 0.05 2.20
C PHE A 132 7.81 -0.68 3.32
N CYS A 133 8.85 -1.43 2.95
CA CYS A 133 9.83 -1.95 3.89
C CYS A 133 11.03 -1.00 3.97
N THR A 134 12.22 -1.51 4.33
CA THR A 134 13.47 -0.73 4.27
C THR A 134 14.35 -1.18 3.11
N ILE A 135 15.56 -0.64 2.99
CA ILE A 135 16.58 -1.13 2.05
C ILE A 135 17.08 -2.54 2.39
N HIS A 136 16.85 -3.00 3.61
CA HIS A 136 17.40 -4.25 4.14
C HIS A 136 16.46 -5.40 3.75
N PRO A 137 16.93 -6.44 3.03
CA PRO A 137 16.11 -7.61 2.70
C PRO A 137 15.45 -8.26 3.92
N GLU A 138 16.11 -8.21 5.07
CA GLU A 138 15.63 -8.73 6.36
C GLU A 138 14.30 -8.10 6.77
N SER A 139 14.05 -6.84 6.39
CA SER A 139 12.77 -6.17 6.66
C SER A 139 11.63 -6.75 5.83
N VAL A 140 11.90 -7.10 4.58
CA VAL A 140 10.91 -7.71 3.67
C VAL A 140 10.61 -9.14 4.13
N ASP A 141 11.65 -9.93 4.41
CA ASP A 141 11.50 -11.29 4.93
C ASP A 141 10.66 -11.28 6.23
N ALA A 142 10.99 -10.39 7.19
CA ALA A 142 10.28 -10.29 8.46
C ALA A 142 8.78 -9.98 8.31
N LEU A 143 8.41 -9.04 7.43
CA LEU A 143 7.01 -8.69 7.20
C LEU A 143 6.25 -9.85 6.55
N PHE A 144 6.83 -10.48 5.52
CA PHE A 144 6.19 -11.57 4.80
C PHE A 144 6.04 -12.82 5.65
N GLU A 145 7.06 -13.24 6.40
CA GLU A 145 6.96 -14.35 7.36
C GLU A 145 5.83 -14.12 8.37
N ALA A 146 5.76 -12.91 8.93
CA ALA A 146 4.75 -12.56 9.92
C ALA A 146 3.33 -12.50 9.33
N ALA A 147 3.18 -12.03 8.09
CA ALA A 147 1.90 -11.98 7.38
C ALA A 147 1.44 -13.38 6.97
N GLN A 148 2.36 -14.22 6.47
CA GLN A 148 2.10 -15.61 6.10
C GLN A 148 1.60 -16.42 7.30
N ALA A 149 2.26 -16.29 8.45
CA ALA A 149 1.87 -16.96 9.69
C ALA A 149 0.45 -16.59 10.17
N ARG A 150 -0.05 -15.42 9.75
CA ARG A 150 -1.41 -14.92 10.05
C ARG A 150 -2.41 -15.17 8.91
N GLY A 151 -1.97 -15.74 7.78
CA GLY A 151 -2.78 -15.90 6.58
C GLY A 151 -3.27 -14.58 5.97
N MET A 152 -2.58 -13.47 6.21
CA MET A 152 -2.96 -12.13 5.73
C MET A 152 -2.65 -11.96 4.23
N ARG A 153 -3.42 -11.13 3.55
CA ARG A 153 -3.06 -10.65 2.20
C ARG A 153 -2.11 -9.46 2.37
N MET A 154 -0.84 -9.64 2.06
CA MET A 154 0.17 -8.60 2.24
C MET A 154 0.90 -8.33 0.94
N LEU A 155 1.01 -7.04 0.62
CA LEU A 155 1.79 -6.55 -0.50
C LEU A 155 2.95 -5.75 0.07
N ALA A 156 4.18 -6.04 -0.33
CA ALA A 156 5.32 -5.32 0.19
C ALA A 156 6.51 -5.36 -0.75
N GLY A 157 7.41 -4.41 -0.60
CA GLY A 157 8.63 -4.33 -1.39
C GLY A 157 9.80 -3.73 -0.64
N ARG A 158 11.00 -4.14 -1.04
CA ARG A 158 12.25 -3.51 -0.60
C ARG A 158 12.26 -2.07 -1.10
N THR A 159 12.33 -1.13 -0.16
CA THR A 159 12.43 0.29 -0.51
C THR A 159 13.83 0.57 -1.02
N CYS A 160 13.96 1.12 -2.24
CA CYS A 160 15.24 1.39 -2.88
C CYS A 160 15.59 2.88 -2.86
N MET A 161 16.85 3.20 -2.56
CA MET A 161 17.39 4.56 -2.55
C MET A 161 18.93 4.54 -2.61
N ASP A 162 19.54 5.18 -3.60
CA ASP A 162 21.00 5.20 -3.79
C ASP A 162 21.64 6.59 -3.63
N ARG A 163 20.84 7.63 -3.38
CA ARG A 163 21.35 9.00 -3.12
C ARG A 163 20.50 9.74 -2.09
N ASN A 164 21.03 10.86 -1.61
CA ASN A 164 20.33 11.80 -0.72
C ASN A 164 19.72 11.14 0.55
N ALA A 165 20.31 10.05 1.00
CA ALA A 165 20.01 9.33 2.23
C ALA A 165 21.33 9.01 2.98
N PRO A 166 21.29 8.71 4.29
CA PRO A 166 22.48 8.33 5.05
C PRO A 166 23.20 7.10 4.46
N ASP A 167 24.51 7.02 4.64
CA ASP A 167 25.36 5.96 4.05
C ASP A 167 24.85 4.53 4.34
N GLY A 168 24.37 4.26 5.55
CA GLY A 168 23.82 2.96 5.96
C GLY A 168 22.41 2.66 5.42
N LEU A 169 21.80 3.59 4.70
CA LEU A 169 20.50 3.47 4.05
C LEU A 169 20.59 3.68 2.54
N ARG A 170 21.79 3.64 1.95
CA ARG A 170 21.95 3.70 0.49
C ARG A 170 22.30 2.34 -0.09
N ASP A 171 21.70 2.03 -1.21
CA ASP A 171 22.10 0.93 -2.09
C ASP A 171 22.67 1.48 -3.41
N THR A 172 22.67 0.68 -4.46
CA THR A 172 23.09 1.05 -5.82
C THR A 172 22.02 0.61 -6.81
N ALA A 173 22.03 1.13 -8.04
CA ALA A 173 21.15 0.63 -9.10
C ALA A 173 21.24 -0.89 -9.29
N GLN A 174 22.45 -1.45 -9.26
CA GLN A 174 22.69 -2.90 -9.41
C GLN A 174 22.09 -3.69 -8.24
N SER A 175 22.45 -3.33 -7.00
CA SER A 175 21.92 -4.05 -5.83
C SER A 175 20.42 -3.84 -5.64
N ALA A 176 19.87 -2.69 -6.04
CA ALA A 176 18.44 -2.43 -6.03
C ALA A 176 17.68 -3.39 -6.95
N TYR A 177 18.20 -3.64 -8.16
CA TYR A 177 17.66 -4.66 -9.05
C TYR A 177 17.85 -6.07 -8.48
N ASP A 178 19.08 -6.46 -8.17
CA ASP A 178 19.41 -7.85 -7.81
C ASP A 178 18.69 -8.31 -6.54
N GLN A 179 18.68 -7.47 -5.50
CA GLN A 179 18.05 -7.82 -4.23
C GLN A 179 16.52 -7.77 -4.32
N SER A 180 15.96 -6.81 -5.06
CA SER A 180 14.51 -6.76 -5.28
C SER A 180 14.03 -7.96 -6.08
N LYS A 181 14.79 -8.37 -7.11
CA LYS A 181 14.50 -9.57 -7.90
C LYS A 181 14.56 -10.83 -7.05
N ALA A 182 15.60 -11.00 -6.24
CA ALA A 182 15.73 -12.15 -5.35
C ALA A 182 14.58 -12.26 -4.32
N LEU A 183 14.11 -11.12 -3.80
CA LEU A 183 12.96 -11.08 -2.88
C LEU A 183 11.63 -11.32 -3.61
N LEU A 184 11.47 -10.78 -4.82
CA LEU A 184 10.33 -11.03 -5.68
C LEU A 184 10.20 -12.52 -5.99
N GLU A 185 11.26 -13.16 -6.47
CA GLU A 185 11.29 -14.59 -6.80
C GLU A 185 11.01 -15.48 -5.58
N ARG A 186 11.36 -15.02 -4.37
CA ARG A 186 11.11 -15.73 -3.12
C ARG A 186 9.66 -15.62 -2.65
N TRP A 187 9.08 -14.42 -2.69
CA TRP A 187 7.84 -14.11 -1.96
C TRP A 187 6.63 -13.87 -2.84
N HIS A 188 6.81 -13.37 -4.06
CA HIS A 188 5.68 -13.07 -4.93
C HIS A 188 4.90 -14.34 -5.28
N GLY A 189 3.58 -14.32 -5.05
CA GLY A 189 2.70 -15.46 -5.33
C GLY A 189 2.76 -16.58 -4.28
N THR A 190 3.50 -16.41 -3.19
CA THR A 190 3.47 -17.36 -2.06
C THR A 190 2.22 -17.12 -1.22
N ASP A 191 1.34 -18.11 -1.12
CA ASP A 191 0.05 -18.04 -0.42
C ASP A 191 -0.78 -16.81 -0.82
N ARG A 192 -0.84 -15.79 0.04
CA ARG A 192 -1.55 -14.52 -0.17
C ARG A 192 -0.59 -13.33 -0.21
N LEU A 193 0.67 -13.55 -0.53
CA LEU A 193 1.70 -12.52 -0.54
C LEU A 193 1.98 -12.04 -1.97
N SER A 194 2.28 -10.76 -2.12
CA SER A 194 2.68 -10.19 -3.42
C SER A 194 3.84 -9.21 -3.23
N TYR A 195 4.90 -9.39 -4.00
CA TYR A 195 5.98 -8.41 -4.03
C TYR A 195 5.58 -7.14 -4.80
N VAL A 196 6.13 -5.99 -4.41
CA VAL A 196 5.88 -4.67 -5.01
C VAL A 196 7.22 -4.00 -5.35
N ILE A 197 7.39 -3.54 -6.59
CA ILE A 197 8.58 -2.77 -6.98
C ILE A 197 8.51 -1.39 -6.30
N THR A 198 9.51 -1.04 -5.49
CA THR A 198 9.39 0.08 -4.53
C THR A 198 10.60 1.02 -4.58
N PRO A 199 10.74 1.90 -5.60
CA PRO A 199 11.54 3.10 -5.43
C PRO A 199 10.91 3.95 -4.32
N ARG A 200 11.72 4.55 -3.43
CA ARG A 200 11.15 5.36 -2.34
C ARG A 200 10.42 6.58 -2.90
N PHE A 201 11.17 7.40 -3.63
CA PHE A 201 10.77 8.60 -4.36
C PHE A 201 11.96 9.15 -5.16
N SER A 202 11.72 9.92 -6.23
CA SER A 202 12.76 10.38 -7.18
C SER A 202 13.94 11.14 -6.57
N PRO A 203 13.78 11.95 -5.50
CA PRO A 203 14.91 12.59 -4.83
C PRO A 203 15.97 11.62 -4.30
N THR A 204 15.58 10.43 -3.86
CA THR A 204 16.51 9.45 -3.28
C THR A 204 16.99 8.37 -4.25
N SER A 205 16.51 8.39 -5.49
CA SER A 205 16.92 7.45 -6.53
C SER A 205 17.61 8.19 -7.66
N SER A 206 18.72 7.68 -8.17
CA SER A 206 19.36 8.12 -9.41
C SER A 206 18.53 7.69 -10.63
N PRO A 207 18.71 8.36 -11.80
CA PRO A 207 18.13 7.88 -13.06
C PRO A 207 18.48 6.41 -13.36
N GLU A 208 19.70 5.98 -13.03
CA GLU A 208 20.17 4.60 -13.21
C GLU A 208 19.38 3.62 -12.33
N GLN A 209 19.11 3.97 -11.08
CA GLN A 209 18.29 3.15 -10.17
C GLN A 209 16.82 3.12 -10.62
N LEU A 210 16.25 4.25 -11.03
CA LEU A 210 14.88 4.29 -11.56
C LEU A 210 14.75 3.41 -12.82
N SER A 211 15.71 3.49 -13.75
CA SER A 211 15.76 2.60 -14.92
C SER A 211 15.91 1.13 -14.55
N ALA A 212 16.72 0.80 -13.55
CA ALA A 212 16.90 -0.58 -13.10
C ALA A 212 15.59 -1.15 -12.54
N LEU A 213 14.89 -0.39 -11.70
CA LEU A 213 13.60 -0.80 -11.14
C LEU A 213 12.49 -0.83 -12.20
N GLY A 214 12.50 0.08 -13.16
CA GLY A 214 11.59 0.06 -14.30
C GLY A 214 11.81 -1.16 -15.20
N ALA A 215 13.07 -1.55 -15.43
CA ALA A 215 13.40 -2.78 -16.15
C ALA A 215 12.90 -4.02 -15.38
N LEU A 216 13.12 -4.08 -14.06
CA LEU A 216 12.60 -5.17 -13.23
C LEU A 216 11.07 -5.23 -13.28
N TRP A 217 10.38 -4.08 -13.23
CA TRP A 217 8.92 -4.07 -13.31
C TRP A 217 8.40 -4.51 -14.68
N ALA A 218 9.09 -4.14 -15.77
CA ALA A 218 8.76 -4.60 -17.12
C ALA A 218 8.93 -6.13 -17.30
N GLU A 219 9.85 -6.76 -16.56
CA GLU A 219 9.98 -8.22 -16.51
C GLU A 219 8.82 -8.90 -15.77
N HIS A 220 8.11 -8.17 -14.90
CA HIS A 220 7.06 -8.67 -14.00
C HIS A 220 5.80 -7.78 -14.03
N PRO A 221 5.07 -7.73 -15.16
CA PRO A 221 3.94 -6.80 -15.34
C PRO A 221 2.73 -7.10 -14.43
N ASP A 222 2.68 -8.27 -13.81
CA ASP A 222 1.70 -8.69 -12.81
C ASP A 222 1.99 -8.15 -11.40
N CYS A 223 3.21 -7.66 -11.15
CA CYS A 223 3.57 -7.00 -9.91
C CYS A 223 3.02 -5.57 -9.85
N LEU A 224 2.74 -5.11 -8.63
CA LEU A 224 2.52 -3.69 -8.39
C LEU A 224 3.86 -2.93 -8.36
N MET A 225 3.78 -1.62 -8.59
CA MET A 225 4.84 -0.67 -8.29
C MET A 225 4.28 0.40 -7.36
N GLN A 226 5.03 0.82 -6.34
CA GLN A 226 4.62 1.87 -5.42
C GLN A 226 5.73 2.92 -5.24
N THR A 227 5.35 4.18 -5.12
CA THR A 227 6.26 5.30 -4.82
C THR A 227 5.49 6.49 -4.25
N HIS A 228 6.19 7.53 -3.76
CA HIS A 228 5.58 8.80 -3.38
C HIS A 228 5.56 9.76 -4.60
N LEU A 229 4.54 10.62 -4.67
CA LEU A 229 4.42 11.61 -5.73
C LEU A 229 3.78 12.90 -5.21
N SER A 230 4.44 14.03 -5.48
CA SER A 230 3.91 15.40 -5.26
C SER A 230 3.24 15.59 -3.89
N GLU A 231 3.92 15.18 -2.81
CA GLU A 231 3.40 15.30 -1.45
C GLU A 231 3.58 16.72 -0.90
N GLN A 232 4.78 17.29 -1.00
CA GLN A 232 5.06 18.64 -0.49
C GLN A 232 5.62 19.57 -1.57
N THR A 233 5.33 20.87 -1.48
CA THR A 233 5.84 21.87 -2.44
C THR A 233 7.37 21.95 -2.46
N ASP A 234 8.02 21.80 -1.31
CA ASP A 234 9.48 21.82 -1.20
C ASP A 234 10.10 20.57 -1.83
N GLU A 235 9.43 19.42 -1.69
CA GLU A 235 9.80 18.18 -2.36
C GLU A 235 9.66 18.33 -3.89
N VAL A 236 8.54 18.88 -4.38
CA VAL A 236 8.34 19.14 -5.81
C VAL A 236 9.42 20.09 -6.36
N ALA A 237 9.79 21.14 -5.62
CA ALA A 237 10.89 22.02 -6.00
C ALA A 237 12.23 21.27 -6.05
N TRP A 238 12.52 20.45 -5.06
CA TRP A 238 13.74 19.63 -5.01
C TRP A 238 13.84 18.64 -6.17
N VAL A 239 12.72 18.05 -6.58
CA VAL A 239 12.67 17.18 -7.77
C VAL A 239 13.01 17.96 -9.03
N ARG A 240 12.47 19.18 -9.22
CA ARG A 240 12.81 20.01 -10.39
C ARG A 240 14.30 20.35 -10.43
N ASP A 241 14.93 20.60 -9.29
CA ASP A 241 16.37 20.87 -9.21
C ASP A 241 17.21 19.63 -9.56
N LEU A 242 16.78 18.44 -9.12
CA LEU A 242 17.47 17.17 -9.38
C LEU A 242 17.23 16.61 -10.79
N TYR A 243 16.11 16.96 -11.42
CA TYR A 243 15.67 16.49 -12.74
C TYR A 243 15.25 17.65 -13.64
N PRO A 244 16.16 18.57 -14.00
CA PRO A 244 15.82 19.78 -14.77
C PRO A 244 15.30 19.49 -16.18
N GLN A 245 15.51 18.28 -16.68
CA GLN A 245 15.03 17.80 -17.98
C GLN A 245 13.62 17.20 -17.94
N ALA A 246 13.11 16.87 -16.75
CA ALA A 246 11.77 16.31 -16.59
C ALA A 246 10.71 17.40 -16.74
N ARG A 247 9.59 17.06 -17.39
CA ARG A 247 8.45 17.98 -17.60
C ARG A 247 7.79 18.36 -16.28
N ASP A 248 7.65 17.40 -15.38
CA ASP A 248 7.07 17.49 -14.05
C ASP A 248 7.59 16.32 -13.18
N TYR A 249 7.06 16.14 -11.97
CA TYR A 249 7.51 15.10 -11.06
C TYR A 249 7.17 13.72 -11.62
N LEU A 250 5.94 13.49 -12.10
CA LEU A 250 5.55 12.22 -12.70
C LEU A 250 6.48 11.79 -13.85
N ASP A 251 6.96 12.74 -14.64
CA ASP A 251 7.88 12.46 -15.75
C ASP A 251 9.19 11.80 -15.31
N THR A 252 9.64 12.04 -14.07
CA THR A 252 10.81 11.35 -13.51
C THR A 252 10.60 9.85 -13.35
N TYR A 253 9.35 9.38 -13.24
CA TYR A 253 9.01 7.95 -13.23
C TYR A 253 8.65 7.45 -14.63
N GLU A 254 7.84 8.23 -15.37
CA GLU A 254 7.38 7.90 -16.72
C GLU A 254 8.56 7.65 -17.69
N ALA A 255 9.60 8.49 -17.64
CA ALA A 255 10.79 8.37 -18.47
C ALA A 255 11.59 7.07 -18.24
N HIS A 256 11.38 6.42 -17.08
CA HIS A 256 12.09 5.22 -16.66
C HIS A 256 11.20 3.98 -16.65
N GLY A 257 10.00 4.05 -17.25
CA GLY A 257 9.08 2.91 -17.33
C GLY A 257 8.35 2.60 -16.02
N LEU A 258 8.37 3.52 -15.04
CA LEU A 258 7.71 3.38 -13.75
C LEU A 258 6.33 4.07 -13.75
N LEU A 259 5.58 3.96 -14.85
CA LEU A 259 4.19 4.40 -14.96
C LEU A 259 3.36 3.35 -15.69
N GLY A 260 2.27 2.89 -15.07
CA GLY A 260 1.39 1.86 -15.63
C GLY A 260 0.17 1.61 -14.76
N GLU A 261 -0.74 0.76 -15.23
CA GLU A 261 -1.98 0.43 -14.51
C GLU A 261 -1.68 -0.14 -13.11
N ASN A 262 -0.63 -0.92 -12.92
CA ASN A 262 -0.31 -1.50 -11.60
C ASN A 262 0.51 -0.56 -10.68
N ALA A 263 0.57 0.74 -10.98
CA ALA A 263 1.26 1.74 -10.17
C ALA A 263 0.39 2.35 -9.07
N LEU A 264 0.96 2.50 -7.87
CA LEU A 264 0.38 3.20 -6.72
C LEU A 264 1.23 4.44 -6.39
N TYR A 265 0.61 5.62 -6.43
CA TYR A 265 1.27 6.88 -6.10
C TYR A 265 0.72 7.46 -4.80
N GLY A 266 1.56 7.43 -3.76
CA GLY A 266 1.22 7.96 -2.44
C GLY A 266 1.08 9.49 -2.44
N HIS A 267 0.13 9.97 -1.65
CA HIS A 267 -0.17 11.38 -1.39
C HIS A 267 -0.79 12.15 -2.56
N ALA A 268 -0.03 12.38 -3.63
CA ALA A 268 -0.49 13.02 -4.87
C ALA A 268 -1.30 14.31 -4.65
N ILE A 269 -0.81 15.19 -3.78
CA ILE A 269 -1.52 16.40 -3.36
C ILE A 269 -1.34 17.52 -4.39
N HIS A 270 -0.09 17.78 -4.78
CA HIS A 270 0.29 18.92 -5.61
C HIS A 270 0.51 18.52 -7.07
N LEU A 271 -0.40 17.71 -7.62
CA LEU A 271 -0.32 17.28 -9.02
C LEU A 271 -0.59 18.45 -9.97
N GLU A 272 0.28 18.61 -10.96
CA GLU A 272 0.02 19.42 -12.13
C GLU A 272 -1.09 18.80 -13.00
N PRO A 273 -1.81 19.60 -13.81
CA PRO A 273 -2.87 19.10 -14.69
C PRO A 273 -2.41 17.98 -15.65
N ARG A 274 -1.15 18.02 -16.13
CA ARG A 274 -0.61 16.95 -16.99
C ARG A 274 -0.47 15.64 -16.21
N GLU A 275 0.09 15.69 -15.01
CA GLU A 275 0.32 14.51 -14.16
C GLU A 275 -0.99 13.80 -13.87
N ALA A 276 -2.00 14.58 -13.46
CA ALA A 276 -3.35 14.13 -13.20
C ALA A 276 -3.99 13.42 -14.39
N ALA A 277 -4.00 14.09 -15.55
CA ALA A 277 -4.57 13.54 -16.78
C ALA A 277 -3.85 12.26 -17.21
N ARG A 278 -2.51 12.22 -17.07
CA ARG A 278 -1.70 11.08 -17.49
C ARG A 278 -1.89 9.86 -16.59
N ILE A 279 -2.01 10.06 -15.28
CA ILE A 279 -2.33 9.00 -14.31
C ILE A 279 -3.71 8.41 -14.60
N ALA A 280 -4.71 9.25 -14.85
CA ALA A 280 -6.06 8.78 -15.20
C ALA A 280 -6.07 8.01 -16.53
N GLU A 281 -5.36 8.49 -17.56
CA GLU A 281 -5.26 7.84 -18.87
C GLU A 281 -4.66 6.43 -18.79
N ILE A 282 -3.61 6.25 -17.98
CA ILE A 282 -2.92 4.96 -17.85
C ILE A 282 -3.58 4.00 -16.84
N GLY A 283 -4.54 4.48 -16.06
CA GLY A 283 -5.23 3.69 -15.03
C GLY A 283 -4.43 3.47 -13.74
N ALA A 284 -3.38 4.26 -13.48
CA ALA A 284 -2.65 4.19 -12.21
C ALA A 284 -3.52 4.64 -11.03
N ALA A 285 -3.16 4.23 -9.81
CA ALA A 285 -3.89 4.57 -8.60
C ALA A 285 -3.22 5.70 -7.80
N LEU A 286 -4.03 6.58 -7.23
CA LEU A 286 -3.61 7.57 -6.23
C LEU A 286 -3.96 7.05 -4.84
N ILE A 287 -3.05 7.15 -3.87
CA ILE A 287 -3.33 6.75 -2.49
C ILE A 287 -3.46 7.96 -1.58
N HIS A 288 -4.68 8.20 -1.11
CA HIS A 288 -5.01 9.33 -0.26
C HIS A 288 -4.62 9.06 1.20
N CYS A 289 -3.64 9.81 1.71
CA CYS A 289 -3.09 9.64 3.07
C CYS A 289 -3.45 10.83 3.99
N PRO A 290 -4.73 11.10 4.31
CA PRO A 290 -5.19 12.36 4.93
C PRO A 290 -4.52 12.65 6.29
N THR A 291 -4.29 11.62 7.10
CA THR A 291 -3.66 11.76 8.42
C THR A 291 -2.21 12.24 8.28
N SER A 292 -1.41 11.61 7.39
CA SER A 292 -0.04 12.07 7.10
C SER A 292 -0.05 13.48 6.54
N ASN A 293 -0.86 13.70 5.51
CA ASN A 293 -0.95 14.97 4.79
C ASN A 293 -1.20 16.15 5.74
N SER A 294 -2.10 15.95 6.71
CA SER A 294 -2.44 16.96 7.72
C SER A 294 -1.36 17.07 8.81
N PHE A 295 -0.83 15.94 9.28
CA PHE A 295 0.11 15.90 10.42
C PHE A 295 1.45 16.57 10.11
N ILE A 296 2.01 16.34 8.91
CA ILE A 296 3.29 16.94 8.50
C ILE A 296 3.12 18.21 7.66
N GLY A 297 1.88 18.70 7.51
CA GLY A 297 1.57 19.96 6.83
C GLY A 297 1.81 19.94 5.32
N SER A 298 1.60 18.79 4.67
CA SER A 298 1.77 18.62 3.22
C SER A 298 0.70 19.35 2.42
N GLY A 299 -0.56 19.34 2.89
CA GLY A 299 -1.68 20.00 2.22
C GLY A 299 -2.96 19.15 2.27
N LEU A 300 -3.95 19.55 1.46
CA LEU A 300 -5.23 18.86 1.33
C LEU A 300 -5.34 18.23 -0.05
N PHE A 301 -5.61 16.93 -0.10
CA PHE A 301 -5.90 16.22 -1.34
C PHE A 301 -7.25 16.71 -1.90
N ASP A 302 -7.27 17.18 -3.14
CA ASP A 302 -8.49 17.70 -3.79
C ASP A 302 -9.40 16.55 -4.22
N TRP A 303 -10.09 15.95 -3.26
CA TRP A 303 -10.96 14.80 -3.49
C TRP A 303 -12.00 15.03 -4.60
N PRO A 304 -12.79 16.13 -4.60
CA PRO A 304 -13.75 16.38 -5.67
C PRO A 304 -13.12 16.46 -7.06
N GLN A 305 -11.97 17.13 -7.19
CA GLN A 305 -11.28 17.22 -8.47
C GLN A 305 -10.75 15.85 -8.91
N ARG A 306 -10.05 15.13 -8.02
CA ARG A 306 -9.48 13.82 -8.37
C ARG A 306 -10.57 12.83 -8.73
N GLN A 307 -11.68 12.80 -8.01
CA GLN A 307 -12.81 11.93 -8.35
C GLN A 307 -13.40 12.25 -9.74
N ALA A 308 -13.46 13.53 -10.13
CA ALA A 308 -13.95 13.95 -11.45
C ALA A 308 -13.02 13.52 -12.59
N GLU A 309 -11.71 13.42 -12.34
CA GLU A 309 -10.70 12.89 -13.27
C GLU A 309 -10.78 11.37 -13.43
N ARG A 310 -11.50 10.68 -12.54
CA ARG A 310 -11.72 9.22 -12.51
C ARG A 310 -10.45 8.33 -12.49
N PRO A 311 -9.37 8.67 -11.76
CA PRO A 311 -8.35 7.68 -11.45
C PRO A 311 -8.90 6.65 -10.45
N ARG A 312 -8.18 5.55 -10.26
CA ARG A 312 -8.42 4.69 -9.09
C ARG A 312 -7.86 5.41 -7.86
N ILE A 313 -8.62 5.44 -6.76
CA ILE A 313 -8.21 6.09 -5.52
C ILE A 313 -8.36 5.09 -4.37
N GLY A 314 -7.29 4.92 -3.60
CA GLY A 314 -7.25 4.15 -2.35
C GLY A 314 -7.04 5.03 -1.14
#